data_AF-A0A9E1VN88-F1
#
_entry.id   AF-A0A9E1VN88-F1
#
_cell.length_a   1.000
_cell.length_b   1.000
_cell.length_c   1.000
_cell.angle_alpha   90.00
_cell.angle_beta   90.00
_cell.angle_gamma   90.00
#
_symmetry.space_group_name_H-M   'P 1'
#
loop_
_entity.id
_entity.type
_entity.pdbx_description
1 polymer ?
#
loop_
_entity_poly.entity_id
_entity_poly.type
_entity_poly.pdbx_seq_one_letter_code
_entity_poly.pdbx_strand_id
1 'polypeptide(L)' 'MKDIILIGGGGHCKSVIDVIEQEGRFKIAGIVDKPELLGSKLFGYLIIGNDSDLDDLAKKYQY' A
#
# COMPACT_ATOMS: atom_id res chain seq x y z
N MET A 1 -0.77 -0.72 16.45
CA MET A 1 -0.90 0.01 15.18
C MET A 1 -1.15 -1.03 14.10
N LYS A 2 -2.23 -0.89 13.33
CA LYS A 2 -2.61 -1.90 12.33
C LYS A 2 -1.89 -1.61 11.01
N ASP A 3 -1.38 -2.66 10.39
CA ASP A 3 -0.74 -2.58 9.09
C ASP A 3 -1.83 -2.57 7.99
N ILE A 4 -1.77 -1.60 7.08
CA ILE A 4 -2.67 -1.49 5.94
C ILE A 4 -1.88 -1.50 4.64
N ILE A 5 -2.55 -1.88 3.55
CA ILE A 5 -2.03 -1.80 2.20
C ILE A 5 -2.79 -0.73 1.42
N LEU A 6 -2.11 -0.07 0.49
CA LEU A 6 -2.75 0.87 -0.44
C LEU A 6 -2.92 0.21 -1.79
N ILE A 7 -4.05 0.42 -2.44
CA ILE A 7 -4.32 -0.11 -3.79
C ILE A 7 -4.26 1.06 -4.77
N GLY A 8 -3.34 0.97 -5.73
CA GLY A 8 -3.06 2.00 -6.73
C GLY A 8 -2.06 3.07 -6.27
N GLY A 9 -0.96 3.21 -7.00
CA GLY A 9 0.10 4.21 -6.81
C GLY A 9 -0.06 5.47 -7.66
N GLY A 10 -1.29 5.83 -8.04
CA GLY A 10 -1.56 7.03 -8.86
C GLY A 10 -1.41 8.35 -8.09
N GLY A 11 -1.75 9.48 -8.73
CA GLY A 11 -1.59 10.82 -8.15
C GLY A 11 -2.30 11.04 -6.79
N HIS A 12 -3.41 10.34 -6.54
CA HIS A 12 -4.14 10.40 -5.27
C HIS A 12 -3.43 9.66 -4.13
N CYS A 13 -2.60 8.65 -4.46
CA CYS A 13 -1.92 7.80 -3.47
C CYS A 13 -1.02 8.63 -2.56
N LYS A 14 -0.32 9.62 -3.11
CA LYS A 14 0.55 10.52 -2.34
C LYS A 14 -0.22 11.25 -1.23
N SER A 15 -1.37 11.84 -1.55
CA SER A 15 -2.17 12.56 -0.56
C SER A 15 -2.74 11.63 0.52
N VAL A 16 -3.07 10.39 0.16
CA VAL A 16 -3.52 9.37 1.13
C VAL A 16 -2.39 8.98 2.08
N ILE A 17 -1.18 8.77 1.56
CA ILE A 17 0.02 8.51 2.37
C ILE A 17 0.26 9.65 3.36
N ASP A 18 0.23 10.90 2.89
CA ASP A 18 0.47 12.07 3.74
C ASP A 18 -0.53 12.15 4.91
N VAL A 19 -1.81 11.84 4.67
CA VAL A 19 -2.85 11.84 5.71
C VAL A 19 -2.65 10.69 6.70
N ILE A 20 -2.37 9.48 6.21
CA ILE A 20 -2.16 8.29 7.07
C ILE A 20 -0.97 8.51 8.01
N GLU A 21 0.15 9.01 7.50
CA GLU A 21 1.35 9.27 8.27
C GLU A 21 1.14 10.40 9.29
N GLN A 22 0.42 11.46 8.92
CA GLN A 22 0.06 12.54 9.85
C GLN A 22 -0.89 12.09 10.96
N GLU A 23 -1.85 11.21 10.63
CA GLU A 23 -2.82 10.70 11.59
C GLU A 23 -2.17 9.72 12.58
N GLY A 24 -1.12 9.00 12.17
CA GLY A 24 -0.33 8.11 13.03
C GLY A 24 -1.10 6.90 13.57
N ARG A 25 -2.27 6.58 13.00
CA ARG A 25 -3.14 5.47 13.46
C ARG A 25 -2.82 4.14 12.79
N PHE A 26 -2.28 4.18 11.58
CA PHE A 26 -1.99 3.02 10.75
C PHE A 26 -0.54 3.06 10.29
N LYS A 27 -0.03 1.88 9.94
CA LYS A 27 1.28 1.74 9.30
C LYS A 27 1.06 1.20 7.89
N ILE A 28 1.64 1.86 6.89
CA ILE A 28 1.54 1.41 5.51
C ILE A 28 2.56 0.28 5.30
N ALA A 29 2.07 -0.93 5.03
CA ALA A 29 2.89 -2.11 4.77
C ALA A 29 3.47 -2.11 3.35
N GLY A 30 2.76 -1.51 2.40
CA GLY A 30 3.15 -1.43 1.00
C GLY A 30 1.99 -1.02 0.10
N ILE A 31 2.30 -0.93 -1.19
CA ILE A 31 1.36 -0.55 -2.24
C ILE A 31 1.12 -1.76 -3.15
N VAL A 32 -0.12 -1.93 -3.59
CA VAL A 32 -0.52 -2.85 -4.65
C VAL A 32 -0.68 -2.02 -5.91
N ASP A 33 0.01 -2.38 -6.98
CA ASP A 33 -0.06 -1.67 -8.25
C ASP A 33 0.18 -2.64 -9.42
N LYS A 34 0.28 -2.10 -10.64
CA LYS A 34 0.54 -2.87 -11.84
C LYS A 34 1.74 -3.81 -11.66
N PRO A 35 1.68 -5.04 -12.23
CA PRO A 35 2.76 -6.02 -12.14
C PRO A 35 4.14 -5.48 -12.57
N GLU A 36 4.17 -4.55 -13.53
CA GLU A 36 5.38 -3.91 -14.03
C GLU A 36 6.14 -3.08 -12.98
N LEU A 37 5.48 -2.69 -11.89
CA LEU A 37 6.04 -1.89 -10.82
C LEU A 37 6.41 -2.73 -9.58
N LEU A 38 6.17 -4.04 -9.59
CA LEU A 38 6.47 -4.93 -8.46
C LEU A 38 7.92 -4.81 -8.01
N GLY A 39 8.14 -4.69 -6.70
CA GLY A 39 9.46 -4.53 -6.09
C GLY A 39 10.07 -3.12 -6.23
N SER A 40 9.46 -2.23 -7.01
CA SER A 40 9.86 -0.82 -7.03
C SER A 40 9.33 -0.08 -5.81
N LYS A 41 9.86 1.13 -5.57
CA LYS A 41 9.39 2.01 -4.50
C LYS A 41 8.64 3.19 -5.08
N LEU A 42 7.50 3.48 -4.49
CA LEU A 42 6.69 4.66 -4.78
C LEU A 42 6.45 5.43 -3.48
N PHE A 43 6.81 6.72 -3.49
CA PHE A 43 6.74 7.60 -2.31
C PHE A 43 7.42 7.02 -1.05
N GLY A 44 8.45 6.19 -1.23
CA GLY A 44 9.18 5.53 -0.13
C GLY A 44 8.66 4.15 0.26
N TYR A 45 7.47 3.74 -0.22
CA TYR A 45 6.86 2.44 0.07
C TYR A 45 7.08 1.44 -1.06
N LEU A 46 7.28 0.18 -0.70
CA LEU A 46 7.47 -0.89 -1.66
C LEU A 46 6.15 -1.27 -2.33
N ILE A 47 6.20 -1.57 -3.63
CA ILE A 47 5.09 -2.22 -4.32
C ILE A 47 5.20 -3.73 -4.05
N ILE A 48 4.30 -4.21 -3.19
CA ILE A 48 4.36 -5.55 -2.58
C ILE A 48 3.49 -6.59 -3.30
N GLY A 49 2.67 -6.16 -4.25
CA GLY A 49 1.72 -7.01 -4.96
C GLY A 49 1.05 -6.30 -6.12
N ASN A 50 0.27 -7.07 -6.86
CA ASN A 50 -0.68 -6.62 -7.87
C ASN A 50 -2.09 -7.13 -7.53
N ASP A 51 -3.09 -6.82 -8.36
CA ASP A 51 -4.48 -7.19 -8.10
C ASP A 51 -4.69 -8.70 -7.88
N SER A 52 -3.86 -9.55 -8.50
CA SER A 52 -3.92 -11.01 -8.31
C SER A 52 -3.51 -11.46 -6.91
N ASP A 53 -2.76 -10.63 -6.18
CA ASP A 53 -2.29 -10.93 -4.83
C ASP A 53 -3.30 -10.48 -3.75
N LEU A 54 -4.37 -9.76 -4.14
CA LEU A 54 -5.31 -9.14 -3.19
C LEU A 54 -5.97 -10.15 -2.25
N ASP A 55 -6.32 -11.34 -2.72
CA ASP A 55 -6.94 -12.37 -1.88
C ASP A 55 -6.01 -12.81 -0.74
N ASP A 56 -4.72 -12.96 -1.01
CA ASP A 56 -3.75 -13.38 -0.01
C ASP A 56 -3.30 -12.21 0.87
N LEU A 57 -3.21 -11.01 0.31
CA LEU A 57 -2.93 -9.80 1.06
C LEU A 57 -4.08 -9.45 2.02
N ALA A 58 -5.34 -9.61 1.62
CA ALA A 58 -6.50 -9.38 2.48
C ALA A 58 -6.55 -10.37 3.66
N LYS A 59 -6.14 -11.63 3.44
CA LYS A 59 -5.99 -12.60 4.54
C LYS A 59 -4.86 -12.23 5.48
N LYS A 60 -3.76 -11.67 4.96
CA LYS A 60 -2.55 -11.31 5.72
C LYS A 60 -2.71 -10.01 6.52
N TYR A 61 -3.31 -8.99 5.93
CA TYR A 61 -3.47 -7.66 6.52
C TYR A 61 -4.93 -7.45 6.95
N GLN A 62 -5.29 -8.05 8.09
CA GLN A 62 -6.61 -7.87 8.69
C GLN A 62 -6.59 -6.65 9.62
N TYR A 63 -7.29 -5.59 9.22
CA TYR A 63 -7.50 -4.39 10.04
C TYR A 63 -8.83 -4.45 10.79
#